data_AF-A0A953X753-F1
#
_entry.id   AF-A0A953X753-F1
#
_cell.length_a   1.000
_cell.length_b   1.000
_cell.length_c   1.000
_cell.angle_alpha   90.00
_cell.angle_beta   90.00
_cell.angle_gamma   90.00
#
_symmetry.space_group_name_H-M   'P 1'
#
loop_
_entity.id
_entity.type
_entity.pdbx_description
1 polymer ?
#
loop_
_entity_poly.entity_id
_entity_poly.type
_entity_poly.pdbx_seq_one_letter_code
_entity_poly.pdbx_strand_id
1 'polypeptide(L)'
;MSADFVAFADGRFCYAGRTTRCTLGKGGVVPAADKREGDGASPAGTWRLRRVWYRPDRVAPPETGLEIVALQPDDGWCDAPGDAHYNRPVKRPY
;
A
#
# COMPACT_ATOMS: atom_id res chain seq x y z
N MET A 1 -5.86 -22.76 -5.38
CA MET A 1 -5.37 -22.00 -4.21
C MET A 1 -6.29 -20.81 -4.04
N SER A 2 -7.11 -20.81 -2.99
CA SER A 2 -8.00 -19.69 -2.67
C SER A 2 -7.14 -18.48 -2.35
N ALA A 3 -7.41 -17.35 -3.02
CA ALA A 3 -6.73 -16.10 -2.72
C ALA A 3 -7.27 -15.56 -1.39
N ASP A 4 -6.66 -15.95 -0.29
CA ASP A 4 -7.01 -15.47 1.04
C ASP A 4 -6.31 -14.12 1.32
N PHE A 5 -6.30 -13.19 0.36
CA PHE A 5 -5.88 -11.78 0.52
C PHE A 5 -6.61 -10.94 -0.53
N VAL A 6 -7.89 -10.64 -0.28
CA VAL A 6 -8.76 -9.97 -1.26
C VAL A 6 -9.57 -8.89 -0.59
N ALA A 7 -9.54 -7.68 -1.15
CA ALA A 7 -10.46 -6.60 -0.82
C ALA A 7 -11.59 -6.57 -1.87
N PHE A 8 -12.84 -6.58 -1.41
CA PHE A 8 -14.04 -6.53 -2.22
C PHE A 8 -14.59 -5.11 -2.28
N ALA A 9 -15.26 -4.76 -3.39
CA ALA A 9 -15.84 -3.44 -3.61
C ALA A 9 -16.94 -3.04 -2.60
N ASP A 10 -17.49 -4.01 -1.86
CA ASP A 10 -18.46 -3.79 -0.77
C ASP A 10 -17.81 -3.49 0.59
N GLY A 11 -16.48 -3.35 0.62
CA GLY A 11 -15.69 -3.02 1.81
C GLY A 11 -15.39 -4.23 2.71
N ARG A 12 -15.55 -5.47 2.23
CA ARG A 12 -15.02 -6.66 2.90
C ARG A 12 -13.55 -6.88 2.51
N PHE A 13 -12.74 -7.28 3.47
CA PHE A 13 -11.39 -7.79 3.24
C PHE A 13 -11.25 -9.19 3.83
N CYS A 14 -10.86 -10.14 2.99
CA CYS A 14 -10.67 -11.54 3.37
C CYS A 14 -9.18 -11.85 3.44
N TYR A 15 -8.72 -12.32 4.61
CA TYR A 15 -7.37 -12.79 4.82
C TYR A 15 -7.30 -14.00 5.77
N ALA A 16 -6.59 -15.05 5.36
CA ALA A 16 -6.38 -16.29 6.12
C ALA A 16 -7.67 -16.86 6.75
N GLY A 17 -8.73 -17.01 5.95
CA GLY A 17 -10.05 -17.47 6.40
C GLY A 17 -10.83 -16.50 7.29
N ARG A 18 -10.33 -15.28 7.55
CA ARG A 18 -10.99 -14.25 8.33
C ARG A 18 -11.53 -13.15 7.42
N THR A 19 -12.67 -12.58 7.79
CA THR A 19 -13.27 -11.43 7.12
C THR A 19 -13.30 -10.24 8.05
N THR A 20 -12.78 -9.11 7.60
CA THR A 20 -12.88 -7.81 8.29
C THR A 20 -13.41 -6.73 7.34
N ARG A 21 -13.63 -5.53 7.85
CA ARG A 21 -13.98 -4.35 7.03
C ARG A 21 -12.71 -3.63 6.59
N CYS A 22 -12.70 -3.15 5.35
CA CYS A 22 -11.65 -2.25 4.84
C CYS A 22 -12.28 -1.00 4.23
N THR A 23 -11.50 0.07 4.19
CA THR A 23 -11.87 1.29 3.47
C THR A 23 -11.45 1.19 2.02
N LEU A 24 -12.29 1.73 1.14
CA LEU A 24 -12.01 1.89 -0.28
C LEU A 24 -11.95 3.39 -0.58
N GLY A 25 -11.40 3.74 -1.74
CA GLY A 25 -11.45 5.09 -2.24
C GLY A 25 -12.90 5.62 -2.29
N LYS A 26 -13.10 6.90 -1.95
CA LYS A 26 -14.42 7.56 -2.03
C LYS A 26 -15.05 7.53 -3.43
N GLY A 27 -14.22 7.41 -4.47
CA GLY A 27 -14.64 7.22 -5.87
C GLY A 27 -15.02 5.78 -6.21
N GLY A 28 -15.05 4.87 -5.23
CA GLY A 28 -15.37 3.47 -5.41
C GLY A 28 -14.21 2.64 -5.97
N VAL A 29 -14.55 1.47 -6.52
CA VAL A 29 -13.59 0.57 -7.19
C VAL A 29 -13.79 0.68 -8.70
N VAL A 30 -12.72 1.01 -9.42
CA VAL A 30 -12.73 1.23 -10.88
C VAL A 30 -11.82 0.24 -11.60
N PRO A 31 -12.04 -0.07 -12.89
CA PRO A 31 -11.05 -0.80 -13.67
C PRO A 31 -9.67 -0.13 -13.59
N ALA A 32 -8.61 -0.92 -13.46
CA ALA A 32 -7.25 -0.37 -13.33
C ALA A 32 -6.83 0.58 -14.46
N ALA A 33 -7.34 0.36 -15.68
CA ALA A 33 -7.08 1.21 -16.84
C ALA A 33 -7.70 2.62 -16.72
N ASP A 34 -8.75 2.76 -15.90
CA ASP A 34 -9.49 4.01 -15.72
C ASP A 34 -8.96 4.82 -14.54
N LYS A 35 -8.22 4.18 -13.61
CA LYS A 35 -7.64 4.83 -12.43
C LYS A 35 -6.71 5.97 -12.83
N ARG A 36 -6.90 7.15 -12.22
CA ARG A 36 -6.06 8.34 -12.34
C ARG A 36 -5.61 8.85 -10.99
N GLU A 37 -4.41 9.40 -10.91
CA GLU A 37 -3.94 10.02 -9.66
C GLU A 37 -4.93 11.11 -9.20
N GLY A 38 -5.25 11.15 -7.90
CA GLY A 38 -6.22 12.11 -7.34
C GLY A 38 -7.71 11.82 -7.56
N ASP A 39 -8.12 10.81 -8.35
CA ASP A 39 -9.55 10.47 -8.56
C ASP A 39 -10.26 9.91 -7.31
N GLY A 40 -9.48 9.55 -6.28
CA GLY A 40 -9.98 8.98 -5.04
C GLY A 40 -10.60 7.59 -5.19
N ALA A 41 -10.34 6.85 -6.27
CA ALA A 41 -10.82 5.49 -6.47
C ALA A 41 -9.80 4.42 -6.03
N SER A 42 -10.21 3.17 -5.91
CA SER A 42 -9.32 2.01 -5.73
C SER A 42 -9.27 1.18 -7.01
N PRO A 43 -8.10 0.84 -7.57
CA PRO A 43 -8.03 0.13 -8.84
C PRO A 43 -8.29 -1.37 -8.66
N ALA A 44 -9.30 -1.89 -9.35
CA ALA A 44 -9.60 -3.32 -9.41
C ALA A 44 -8.47 -4.07 -10.12
N GLY A 45 -8.02 -5.18 -9.53
CA GLY A 45 -7.00 -6.03 -10.14
C GLY A 45 -6.29 -6.91 -9.12
N THR A 46 -5.33 -7.67 -9.63
CA THR A 46 -4.39 -8.42 -8.80
C THR A 46 -3.06 -7.67 -8.76
N TRP A 47 -2.64 -7.27 -7.56
CA TRP A 47 -1.44 -6.46 -7.35
C TRP A 47 -0.43 -7.25 -6.53
N ARG A 48 0.84 -7.21 -6.94
CA ARG A 48 1.93 -7.88 -6.20
C ARG A 48 2.37 -7.02 -5.03
N LEU A 49 2.31 -7.58 -3.82
CA LEU A 49 3.02 -7.03 -2.66
C LEU A 49 4.53 -7.13 -2.90
N ARG A 50 5.26 -6.02 -2.72
CA ARG A 50 6.67 -5.92 -3.09
C ARG A 50 7.61 -6.10 -1.90
N ARG A 51 7.42 -5.29 -0.86
CA ARG A 51 8.28 -5.22 0.32
C ARG A 51 7.53 -4.60 1.48
N VAL A 52 8.03 -4.82 2.69
CA VAL A 52 7.56 -4.21 3.93
C VAL A 52 8.64 -3.28 4.45
N TRP A 53 8.26 -2.04 4.73
CA TRP A 53 9.10 -1.09 5.44
C TRP A 53 8.62 -1.04 6.89
N TYR A 54 9.54 -1.17 7.85
CA TYR A 54 9.20 -1.18 9.26
C TYR A 54 10.11 -0.26 10.06
N ARG A 55 9.63 0.18 11.22
CA ARG A 55 10.39 1.04 12.14
C ARG A 55 11.02 0.20 13.25
N PRO A 56 12.33 -0.08 13.20
CA PRO A 56 13.00 -0.93 14.20
C PRO A 56 13.03 -0.27 15.59
N ASP A 57 12.90 1.06 15.66
CA ASP A 57 12.80 1.81 16.91
C ASP A 57 11.42 1.68 17.59
N ARG A 58 10.42 1.09 16.92
CA ARG A 58 9.05 0.95 17.45
C ARG A 58 8.58 -0.49 17.58
N VAL A 59 8.95 -1.35 16.63
CA VAL A 59 8.45 -2.73 16.54
C VAL A 59 9.55 -3.66 16.05
N ALA A 60 9.45 -4.93 16.46
CA ALA A 60 10.28 -6.01 15.91
C ALA A 60 10.03 -6.19 14.40
N PRO A 61 11.01 -6.70 13.64
CA PRO A 61 10.82 -7.02 12.24
C PRO A 61 9.66 -8.01 12.06
N PRO A 62 8.76 -7.77 11.09
CA PRO A 62 7.62 -8.66 10.86
C PRO A 62 8.06 -9.98 10.24
N GLU A 63 7.47 -11.09 10.68
CA GLU A 63 7.67 -12.39 10.06
C GLU A 63 6.88 -12.48 8.75
N THR A 64 7.58 -12.43 7.62
CA THR A 64 6.94 -12.46 6.29
C THR A 64 7.90 -12.98 5.22
N GLY A 65 7.35 -13.48 4.11
CA GLY A 65 8.12 -13.84 2.91
C GLY A 65 8.43 -12.65 1.98
N LEU A 66 8.01 -11.44 2.34
CA LEU A 66 8.33 -10.21 1.61
C LEU A 66 9.74 -9.71 1.96
N GLU A 67 10.37 -8.98 1.06
CA GLU A 67 11.58 -8.20 1.37
C GLU A 67 11.28 -7.23 2.52
N ILE A 68 12.11 -7.23 3.56
CA ILE A 68 11.96 -6.36 4.73
C ILE A 68 13.01 -5.26 4.68
N VAL A 69 12.58 -4.00 4.80
CA VAL A 69 13.42 -2.81 4.80
C VAL A 69 13.25 -2.08 6.13
N ALA A 70 14.34 -1.92 6.89
CA ALA A 70 14.34 -1.15 8.13
C ALA A 70 14.43 0.35 7.81
N LEU A 71 13.42 1.12 8.23
CA LEU A 71 13.39 2.57 8.10
C LEU A 71 14.44 3.22 9.00
N GLN A 72 15.16 4.19 8.46
CA GLN A 72 16.05 5.09 9.17
C GLN A 72 15.32 6.41 9.53
N PRO A 73 15.76 7.14 10.57
CA PRO A 73 15.14 8.42 10.95
C PRO A 73 15.14 9.48 9.83
N ASP A 74 16.08 9.41 8.89
CA ASP A 74 16.21 10.31 7.75
C ASP A 74 15.48 9.81 6.49
N ASP A 75 14.85 8.63 6.50
CA ASP A 75 14.03 8.19 5.37
C ASP A 75 12.77 9.05 5.23
N GLY A 76 12.42 9.37 3.99
CA GLY A 76 11.20 10.09 3.62
C GLY A 76 10.55 9.51 2.36
N TRP A 77 9.34 9.97 2.09
CA TRP A 77 8.62 9.70 0.84
C TRP A 77 8.17 11.03 0.26
N CYS A 78 8.55 11.31 -0.98
CA CYS A 78 8.16 12.56 -1.62
C CYS A 78 6.71 12.45 -2.12
N ASP A 79 5.85 13.34 -1.62
CA ASP A 79 4.44 13.46 -1.98
C ASP A 79 4.13 14.75 -2.76
N ALA A 80 5.15 15.54 -3.09
CA ALA A 80 5.03 16.78 -3.87
C ALA A 80 4.84 16.45 -5.38
N PRO A 81 3.69 16.76 -6.00
CA PRO A 81 3.42 16.35 -7.39
C PRO A 81 4.31 17.00 -8.46
N GLY A 82 4.88 18.17 -8.15
CA GLY A 82 5.79 18.89 -9.04
C GLY A 82 7.25 18.46 -8.93
N ASP A 83 7.56 17.54 -8.02
CA ASP A 83 8.92 17.09 -7.75
C ASP A 83 9.31 15.89 -8.64
N ALA A 84 10.55 15.87 -9.13
CA ALA A 84 11.06 14.76 -9.95
C ALA A 84 11.07 13.41 -9.21
N HIS A 85 11.05 13.44 -7.87
CA HIS A 85 10.99 12.28 -6.99
C HIS A 85 9.58 12.00 -6.47
N TYR A 86 8.52 12.59 -7.06
CA TYR A 86 7.14 12.30 -6.66
C TYR A 86 6.84 10.79 -6.61
N ASN A 87 6.22 10.35 -5.52
CA ASN A 87 5.94 8.95 -5.20
C ASN A 87 7.18 8.03 -5.19
N ARG A 88 8.30 8.54 -4.65
CA ARG A 88 9.54 7.79 -4.48
C ARG A 88 10.14 7.99 -3.08
N PRO A 89 10.94 7.02 -2.60
CA PRO A 89 11.72 7.18 -1.38
C PRO A 89 12.80 8.25 -1.58
N VAL A 90 13.02 9.06 -0.54
CA VAL A 90 14.02 10.15 -0.49
C VAL A 90 14.76 10.15 0.86
N LYS A 91 15.86 10.89 0.96
CA LYS A 91 16.59 11.14 2.22
C LYS A 91 16.37 12.57 2.69
N ARG A 92 16.08 12.75 3.97
CA ARG A 92 15.81 14.05 4.59
C ARG A 92 17.10 14.66 5.18
N PRO A 93 17.25 16.00 5.15
CA PRO A 93 16.34 16.98 4.56
C PRO A 93 16.30 16.87 3.02
N TYR A 94 15.08 16.96 2.48
CA TYR A 94 14.75 16.88 1.05
C TYR A 94 13.87 18.08 0.69
#